data_AF-A0A9D8VEP0-F1
#
_entry.id   AF-A0A9D8VEP0-F1
#
_cell.length_a   1.000
_cell.length_b   1.000
_cell.length_c   1.000
_cell.angle_alpha   90.00
_cell.angle_beta   90.00
_cell.angle_gamma   90.00
#
_symmetry.space_group_name_H-M   'P 1'
#
loop_
_entity.id
_entity.type
_entity.pdbx_description
1 polymer ?
#
loop_
_entity_poly.entity_id
_entity_poly.type
_entity_poly.pdbx_seq_one_letter_code
_entity_poly.pdbx_strand_id
1 'polypeptide(L)'
;MAKAPFLFYPVGKEELKAIAKEGLDPERPHFDRLKSARKHKGVVLVVPQKARDKGRIRPKHIVNLRPLRRAVRVLAGGGVLLREKKGRVETVLIFRRGRWDIPKGKKDRGESKRACAVREVQEELGIDYARILWKVGVTTHGYRARKRRYLIKHTHWYAMETNAKQFIPQAKEQITDARWVSLDEAIEMVEFRALRTLLTEARSQLSGKRSRRHRL
;
A
#
# COMPACT_ATOMS: atom_id res chain seq x y z
N MET A 1 21.35 -12.88 -28.89
CA MET A 1 20.19 -12.02 -29.26
C MET A 1 20.15 -10.80 -28.35
N ALA A 2 20.10 -9.58 -28.90
CA ALA A 2 20.06 -8.34 -28.11
C ALA A 2 18.69 -8.15 -27.44
N LYS A 3 18.66 -8.00 -26.11
CA LYS A 3 17.40 -7.80 -25.35
C LYS A 3 16.76 -6.46 -25.73
N ALA A 4 15.43 -6.44 -25.88
CA ALA A 4 14.69 -5.21 -26.16
C ALA A 4 14.92 -4.16 -25.05
N PRO A 5 15.05 -2.85 -25.39
CA PRO A 5 15.28 -1.79 -24.39
C PRO A 5 14.11 -1.56 -23.43
N PHE A 6 12.94 -2.16 -23.72
CA PHE A 6 11.71 -2.04 -22.96
C PHE A 6 11.05 -3.40 -22.77
N LEU A 7 10.37 -3.55 -21.64
CA LEU A 7 9.55 -4.71 -21.30
C LEU A 7 8.07 -4.35 -21.39
N PHE A 8 7.26 -5.27 -21.92
CA PHE A 8 5.85 -5.06 -22.20
C PHE A 8 4.99 -6.11 -21.49
N TYR A 9 3.97 -5.68 -20.75
CA TYR A 9 3.11 -6.55 -19.93
C TYR A 9 1.63 -6.30 -20.20
N PRO A 10 0.81 -7.31 -20.57
CA PRO A 10 -0.65 -7.15 -20.65
C PRO A 10 -1.23 -6.85 -19.26
N VAL A 11 -2.40 -6.21 -19.17
CA VAL A 11 -3.00 -5.96 -17.85
C VAL A 11 -4.48 -6.26 -17.75
N GLY A 12 -4.79 -6.97 -16.67
CA GLY A 12 -6.01 -6.82 -15.89
C GLY A 12 -6.00 -7.71 -14.64
N LYS A 13 -6.39 -7.27 -13.44
CA LYS A 13 -6.71 -5.89 -12.94
C LYS A 13 -6.31 -5.56 -11.47
N GLU A 14 -6.69 -6.29 -10.42
CA GLU A 14 -5.82 -6.45 -9.25
C GLU A 14 -4.45 -7.01 -9.65
N GLU A 15 -4.45 -7.78 -10.72
CA GLU A 15 -3.51 -8.81 -11.07
C GLU A 15 -2.25 -8.33 -11.78
N LEU A 16 -1.78 -7.12 -11.53
CA LEU A 16 -0.32 -6.92 -11.52
C LEU A 16 0.14 -6.14 -10.27
N LYS A 17 -0.75 -5.91 -9.30
CA LYS A 17 -0.51 -5.14 -8.06
C LYS A 17 0.63 -5.72 -7.22
N ALA A 18 0.81 -7.02 -7.34
CA ALA A 18 1.77 -7.86 -6.67
C ALA A 18 3.02 -8.14 -7.52
N ILE A 19 2.86 -8.03 -8.83
CA ILE A 19 3.72 -8.64 -9.86
C ILE A 19 5.11 -8.04 -9.98
N ALA A 20 5.29 -6.91 -9.33
CA ALA A 20 6.54 -6.21 -9.33
C ALA A 20 6.99 -5.80 -7.93
N LYS A 21 6.45 -6.39 -6.85
CA LYS A 21 7.10 -6.21 -5.53
C LYS A 21 8.48 -6.89 -5.48
N GLU A 22 8.81 -7.74 -6.47
CA GLU A 22 9.92 -8.70 -6.54
C GLU A 22 10.80 -8.57 -7.81
N GLY A 23 10.70 -7.50 -8.61
CA GLY A 23 11.60 -7.30 -9.75
C GLY A 23 11.21 -7.94 -11.09
N LEU A 24 9.90 -8.11 -11.34
CA LEU A 24 9.24 -8.54 -12.63
C LEU A 24 9.43 -10.04 -12.91
N ASP A 25 8.68 -10.80 -13.73
CA ASP A 25 7.76 -10.63 -14.87
C ASP A 25 6.69 -11.76 -14.78
N PRO A 26 5.36 -11.55 -14.93
CA PRO A 26 4.42 -12.61 -14.53
C PRO A 26 3.10 -12.80 -15.33
N GLU A 27 2.95 -13.60 -16.36
CA GLU A 27 3.84 -14.25 -17.33
C GLU A 27 2.99 -14.46 -18.61
N ARG A 28 2.45 -13.40 -19.24
CA ARG A 28 2.97 -12.76 -20.48
C ARG A 28 1.72 -12.51 -21.39
N PRO A 29 1.71 -11.58 -22.38
CA PRO A 29 2.65 -11.65 -23.48
C PRO A 29 3.77 -10.64 -23.32
N HIS A 30 4.98 -11.16 -23.42
CA HIS A 30 6.12 -10.34 -23.75
C HIS A 30 6.22 -10.28 -25.25
N PHE A 31 6.49 -9.08 -25.68
CA PHE A 31 6.66 -8.75 -27.06
C PHE A 31 8.08 -8.23 -27.20
N ASP A 32 8.86 -8.84 -28.07
CA ASP A 32 10.19 -8.32 -28.40
C ASP A 32 10.12 -6.98 -29.14
N ARG A 33 8.93 -6.62 -29.64
CA ARG A 33 8.70 -5.43 -30.47
C ARG A 33 7.39 -4.72 -30.09
N LEU A 34 7.47 -3.39 -30.05
CA LEU A 34 6.33 -2.49 -29.81
C LEU A 34 5.15 -2.74 -30.76
N LYS A 35 5.43 -3.08 -32.03
CA LYS A 35 4.39 -3.38 -33.04
C LYS A 35 3.53 -4.56 -32.62
N SER A 36 4.12 -5.61 -32.06
CA SER A 36 3.40 -6.78 -31.56
C SER A 36 2.57 -6.44 -30.33
N ALA A 37 3.13 -5.64 -29.42
CA ALA A 37 2.43 -5.21 -28.20
C ALA A 37 1.20 -4.32 -28.49
N ARG A 38 1.26 -3.49 -29.54
CA ARG A 38 0.15 -2.63 -29.98
C ARG A 38 -1.06 -3.39 -30.53
N LYS A 39 -0.90 -4.66 -30.92
CA LYS A 39 -1.99 -5.52 -31.42
C LYS A 39 -2.84 -6.11 -30.28
N HIS A 40 -2.36 -6.06 -29.03
CA HIS A 40 -3.09 -6.56 -27.87
C HIS A 40 -4.33 -5.70 -27.56
N LYS A 41 -5.49 -6.33 -27.33
CA LYS A 41 -6.78 -5.64 -27.08
C LYS A 41 -6.96 -5.09 -25.64
N GLY A 42 -5.94 -5.21 -24.78
CA GLY A 42 -5.93 -4.72 -23.39
C GLY A 42 -5.05 -3.48 -23.13
N VAL A 43 -4.96 -3.03 -21.87
CA VAL A 43 -3.90 -2.08 -21.48
C VAL A 43 -2.60 -2.89 -21.35
N VAL A 44 -1.48 -2.35 -21.81
CA VAL A 44 -0.16 -2.97 -21.69
C VAL A 44 0.78 -2.00 -20.99
N LEU A 45 1.44 -2.40 -19.90
CA LEU A 45 2.49 -1.60 -19.26
C LEU A 45 3.79 -1.74 -20.03
N VAL A 46 4.53 -0.63 -20.14
CA VAL A 46 5.89 -0.58 -20.67
C VAL A 46 6.82 -0.09 -19.57
N VAL A 47 7.91 -0.81 -19.35
CA VAL A 47 8.94 -0.47 -18.37
C VAL A 47 10.32 -0.52 -19.05
N PRO A 48 11.17 0.52 -18.95
CA PRO A 48 12.55 0.47 -19.41
C PRO A 48 13.33 -0.67 -18.74
N GLN A 49 14.06 -1.46 -19.51
CA GLN A 49 14.85 -2.59 -18.99
C GLN A 49 15.84 -2.14 -17.91
N LYS A 50 16.55 -1.02 -18.13
CA LYS A 50 17.48 -0.45 -17.13
C LYS A 50 16.82 -0.10 -15.78
N ALA A 51 15.52 0.17 -15.75
CA ALA A 51 14.79 0.46 -14.51
C ALA A 51 14.39 -0.82 -13.76
N ARG A 52 14.17 -1.93 -14.48
CA ARG A 52 14.04 -3.27 -13.90
C ARG A 52 15.33 -3.68 -13.23
N ASP A 53 16.43 -3.60 -13.95
CA ASP A 53 17.71 -4.19 -13.53
C ASP A 53 18.23 -3.55 -12.23
N LYS A 54 17.82 -2.31 -11.95
CA LYS A 54 18.12 -1.58 -10.69
C LYS A 54 17.17 -1.88 -9.53
N GLY A 55 16.21 -2.80 -9.68
CA GLY A 55 15.25 -3.22 -8.63
C GLY A 55 14.28 -2.13 -8.17
N ARG A 56 14.22 -0.97 -8.84
CA ARG A 56 13.42 0.20 -8.40
C ARG A 56 12.65 0.80 -9.57
N ILE A 57 11.38 0.40 -9.71
CA ILE A 57 10.49 0.93 -10.75
C ILE A 57 9.73 2.15 -10.21
N ARG A 58 10.15 3.34 -10.63
CA ARG A 58 9.47 4.60 -10.28
C ARG A 58 8.27 4.85 -11.22
N PRO A 59 7.23 5.57 -10.79
CA PRO A 59 6.07 5.89 -11.63
C PRO A 59 6.40 6.48 -13.00
N LYS A 60 7.42 7.34 -13.07
CA LYS A 60 7.88 7.94 -14.33
C LYS A 60 8.39 6.93 -15.37
N HIS A 61 8.76 5.72 -14.93
CA HIS A 61 9.24 4.62 -15.78
C HIS A 61 8.11 3.68 -16.22
N ILE A 62 6.87 3.85 -15.74
CA ILE A 62 5.74 3.00 -16.13
C ILE A 62 4.84 3.80 -17.07
N VAL A 63 4.63 3.30 -18.29
CA VAL A 63 3.69 3.88 -19.26
C VAL A 63 2.71 2.84 -19.80
N ASN A 64 1.51 3.24 -20.21
CA ASN A 64 0.50 2.36 -20.82
C ASN A 64 0.55 2.46 -22.34
N LEU A 65 0.44 1.38 -23.13
CA LEU A 65 0.54 1.48 -24.60
C LEU A 65 -0.59 2.23 -25.29
N ARG A 66 -1.82 2.16 -24.75
CA ARG A 66 -2.99 2.82 -25.33
C ARG A 66 -3.90 3.35 -24.23
N PRO A 67 -4.10 4.67 -24.14
CA PRO A 67 -3.23 5.76 -24.66
C PRO A 67 -1.84 5.76 -23.98
N LEU A 68 -0.80 6.26 -24.68
CA LEU A 68 0.56 6.46 -24.14
C LEU A 68 0.56 7.48 -22.99
N ARG A 69 0.48 6.99 -21.75
CA ARG A 69 0.41 7.83 -20.54
C ARG A 69 1.35 7.31 -19.47
N ARG A 70 2.05 8.23 -18.80
CA ARG A 70 2.83 7.94 -17.58
C ARG A 70 1.90 7.61 -16.41
N ALA A 71 2.33 6.68 -15.57
CA ALA A 71 1.66 6.40 -14.31
C ALA A 71 1.72 7.63 -13.40
N VAL A 72 0.61 7.89 -12.69
CA VAL A 72 0.49 9.05 -11.80
C VAL A 72 0.77 8.62 -10.38
N ARG A 73 1.59 9.40 -9.68
CA ARG A 73 1.87 9.19 -8.28
C ARG A 73 0.70 9.66 -7.42
N VAL A 74 0.28 8.84 -6.48
CA VAL A 74 -0.70 9.18 -5.43
C VAL A 74 0.01 9.05 -4.08
N LEU A 75 -0.14 10.06 -3.23
CA LEU A 75 0.35 10.00 -1.85
C LEU A 75 -0.82 9.67 -0.93
N ALA A 76 -0.53 8.87 0.08
CA ALA A 76 -1.49 8.39 1.07
C ALA A 76 -0.84 8.36 2.46
N GLY A 77 -1.67 8.43 3.49
CA GLY A 77 -1.31 8.27 4.90
C GLY A 77 -2.16 7.17 5.52
N GLY A 78 -1.61 6.46 6.50
CA GLY A 78 -2.35 5.45 7.28
C GLY A 78 -1.71 5.18 8.63
N GLY A 79 -2.47 4.52 9.51
CA GLY A 79 -2.08 4.30 10.90
C GLY A 79 -2.11 2.84 11.32
N VAL A 80 -1.02 2.36 11.90
CA VAL A 80 -1.02 1.14 12.70
C VAL A 80 -1.33 1.56 14.13
N LEU A 81 -2.60 1.44 14.54
CA LEU A 81 -2.97 1.74 15.92
C LEU A 81 -2.39 0.68 16.84
N LEU A 82 -1.72 1.08 17.91
CA LEU A 82 -1.12 0.16 18.87
C LEU A 82 -1.67 0.48 20.25
N ARG A 83 -2.10 -0.55 20.96
CA ARG A 83 -2.37 -0.48 22.40
C ARG A 83 -1.89 -1.72 23.09
N GLU A 84 -1.69 -1.62 24.38
CA GLU A 84 -1.40 -2.75 25.25
C GLU A 84 -2.65 -3.10 26.06
N LYS A 85 -3.04 -4.38 26.03
CA LYS A 85 -4.18 -4.89 26.77
C LYS A 85 -3.86 -6.29 27.27
N LYS A 86 -3.93 -6.50 28.59
CA LYS A 86 -3.64 -7.79 29.25
C LYS A 86 -2.29 -8.39 28.83
N GLY A 87 -1.23 -7.57 28.76
CA GLY A 87 0.12 -7.98 28.38
C GLY A 87 0.32 -8.30 26.89
N ARG A 88 -0.69 -8.08 26.04
CA ARG A 88 -0.61 -8.26 24.59
C ARG A 88 -0.68 -6.92 23.88
N VAL A 89 0.04 -6.82 22.76
CA VAL A 89 -0.06 -5.69 21.86
C VAL A 89 -1.18 -5.96 20.87
N GLU A 90 -2.15 -5.06 20.79
CA GLU A 90 -3.26 -5.12 19.85
C GLU A 90 -3.11 -4.03 18.78
N THR A 91 -3.66 -4.30 17.60
CA THR A 91 -3.84 -3.33 16.51
C THR A 91 -5.27 -3.36 15.99
N VAL A 92 -5.66 -2.29 15.31
CA VAL A 92 -6.94 -2.21 14.61
C VAL A 92 -6.78 -2.71 13.19
N LEU A 93 -7.65 -3.62 12.79
CA LEU A 93 -7.89 -3.96 11.38
C LEU A 93 -9.27 -3.50 10.95
N ILE A 94 -9.39 -3.16 9.68
CA ILE A 94 -10.65 -2.84 9.01
C ILE A 94 -10.97 -3.91 7.95
N PHE A 95 -12.21 -4.36 7.88
CA PHE A 95 -12.67 -5.25 6.81
C PHE A 95 -13.33 -4.43 5.73
N ARG A 96 -12.77 -4.46 4.52
CA ARG A 96 -13.31 -3.73 3.37
C ARG A 96 -13.15 -4.52 2.09
N ARG A 97 -14.19 -4.56 1.26
CA ARG A 97 -14.17 -5.26 -0.04
C ARG A 97 -13.68 -6.71 0.05
N GLY A 98 -14.16 -7.44 1.05
CA GLY A 98 -13.90 -8.87 1.23
C GLY A 98 -12.51 -9.23 1.78
N ARG A 99 -11.75 -8.27 2.33
CA ARG A 99 -10.43 -8.53 2.91
C ARG A 99 -10.10 -7.62 4.09
N TRP A 100 -9.20 -8.10 4.96
CA TRP A 100 -8.64 -7.32 6.06
C TRP A 100 -7.55 -6.35 5.57
N ASP A 101 -7.58 -5.14 6.11
CA ASP A 101 -6.68 -4.05 5.77
C ASP A 101 -6.45 -3.15 7.00
N ILE A 102 -5.60 -2.14 6.85
CA ILE A 102 -5.28 -1.15 7.88
C ILE A 102 -5.81 0.22 7.43
N PRO A 103 -6.31 1.07 8.35
CA PRO A 103 -6.89 2.36 8.00
C PRO A 103 -5.89 3.28 7.29
N LYS A 104 -6.30 3.81 6.14
CA LYS A 104 -5.50 4.69 5.27
C LYS A 104 -6.36 5.38 4.20
N GLY A 105 -5.92 6.54 3.75
CA GLY A 105 -6.46 7.12 2.53
C GLY A 105 -5.55 8.13 1.88
N LYS A 106 -6.12 8.94 0.99
CA LYS A 106 -5.33 9.77 0.08
C LYS A 106 -5.04 11.11 0.72
N LYS A 107 -3.85 11.63 0.44
CA LYS A 107 -3.46 12.96 0.88
C LYS A 107 -4.21 14.03 0.10
N ASP A 108 -4.82 14.98 0.80
CA ASP A 108 -5.44 16.14 0.20
C ASP A 108 -4.41 17.19 -0.23
N ARG A 109 -4.84 18.17 -1.03
CA ARG A 109 -3.95 19.26 -1.48
C ARG A 109 -3.52 20.10 -0.27
N GLY A 110 -2.25 20.48 -0.20
CA GLY A 110 -1.69 21.24 0.94
C GLY A 110 -1.42 20.41 2.22
N GLU A 111 -2.08 19.28 2.39
CA GLU A 111 -1.99 18.46 3.61
C GLU A 111 -0.60 17.79 3.80
N SER A 112 -0.12 17.66 5.03
CA SER A 112 1.10 16.88 5.30
C SER A 112 0.80 15.37 5.33
N LYS A 113 1.81 14.52 5.11
CA LYS A 113 1.62 13.06 5.18
C LYS A 113 1.20 12.57 6.58
N ARG A 114 1.65 13.27 7.62
CA ARG A 114 1.28 13.01 9.02
C ARG A 114 -0.18 13.40 9.26
N ALA A 115 -0.56 14.61 8.84
CA ALA A 115 -1.94 15.10 8.96
C ALA A 115 -2.93 14.19 8.22
N CYS A 116 -2.60 13.79 6.98
CA CYS A 116 -3.37 12.81 6.20
C CYS A 116 -3.56 11.51 6.95
N ALA A 117 -2.50 10.95 7.54
CA ALA A 117 -2.61 9.69 8.25
C ALA A 117 -3.53 9.78 9.47
N VAL A 118 -3.47 10.88 10.24
CA VAL A 118 -4.33 11.10 11.40
C VAL A 118 -5.80 11.27 10.96
N ARG A 119 -6.06 12.15 10.00
CA ARG A 119 -7.40 12.41 9.46
C ARG A 119 -8.05 11.13 8.93
N GLU A 120 -7.35 10.38 8.08
CA GLU A 120 -7.89 9.15 7.48
C GLU A 120 -8.18 8.07 8.53
N VAL A 121 -7.34 7.96 9.57
CA VAL A 121 -7.61 7.03 10.69
C VAL A 121 -8.83 7.46 11.48
N GLN A 122 -8.97 8.76 11.77
CA GLN A 122 -10.14 9.30 12.45
C GLN A 122 -11.42 9.10 11.65
N GLU A 123 -11.39 9.40 10.34
CA GLU A 123 -12.53 9.26 9.44
C GLU A 123 -12.94 7.79 9.23
N GLU A 124 -12.00 6.90 8.91
CA GLU A 124 -12.31 5.50 8.58
C GLU A 124 -12.79 4.69 9.79
N LEU A 125 -12.36 5.07 11.00
CA LEU A 125 -12.73 4.40 12.25
C LEU A 125 -13.84 5.11 13.03
N GLY A 126 -14.21 6.34 12.65
CA GLY A 126 -15.17 7.16 13.37
C GLY A 126 -14.72 7.50 14.80
N ILE A 127 -13.49 8.00 14.94
CA ILE A 127 -12.87 8.33 16.24
C ILE A 127 -12.35 9.77 16.29
N ASP A 128 -12.37 10.38 17.47
CA ASP A 128 -11.99 11.79 17.64
C ASP A 128 -10.51 12.02 17.94
N TYR A 129 -9.78 10.98 18.38
CA TYR A 129 -8.38 11.11 18.78
C TYR A 129 -7.50 10.01 18.18
N ALA A 130 -6.47 10.43 17.44
CA ALA A 130 -5.37 9.58 17.03
C ALA A 130 -4.06 10.38 17.08
N ARG A 131 -3.03 9.85 17.75
CA ARG A 131 -1.73 10.51 17.89
C ARG A 131 -0.61 9.69 17.30
N ILE A 132 0.22 10.31 16.46
CA ILE A 132 1.41 9.66 15.89
C ILE A 132 2.48 9.47 16.95
N LEU A 133 2.97 8.23 17.06
CA LEU A 133 4.09 7.86 17.90
C LEU A 133 5.40 7.86 17.11
N TRP A 134 5.45 7.13 15.99
CA TRP A 134 6.60 7.11 15.08
C TRP A 134 6.20 6.70 13.66
N LYS A 135 7.12 6.85 12.71
CA LYS A 135 6.93 6.39 11.34
C LYS A 135 7.37 4.93 11.22
N VAL A 136 6.48 4.06 10.73
CA VAL A 136 6.78 2.64 10.54
C VAL A 136 7.48 2.41 9.21
N GLY A 137 6.92 2.95 8.12
CA GLY A 137 7.45 2.66 6.79
C GLY A 137 6.63 3.25 5.65
N VAL A 138 6.90 2.76 4.43
CA VAL A 138 6.16 3.16 3.23
C VAL A 138 5.86 1.91 2.41
N THR A 139 4.59 1.70 2.06
CA THR A 139 4.21 0.66 1.10
C THR A 139 3.86 1.29 -0.24
N THR A 140 4.09 0.54 -1.32
CA THR A 140 3.78 0.98 -2.70
C THR A 140 2.81 0.01 -3.34
N HIS A 141 1.77 0.55 -3.98
CA HIS A 141 0.70 -0.20 -4.62
C HIS A 141 0.29 0.43 -5.95
N GLY A 142 0.40 -0.32 -7.06
CA GLY A 142 0.01 0.14 -8.39
C GLY A 142 -1.38 -0.36 -8.77
N TYR A 143 -2.27 0.49 -9.27
CA TYR A 143 -3.60 0.06 -9.70
C TYR A 143 -4.15 0.92 -10.84
N ARG A 144 -5.06 0.34 -11.63
CA ARG A 144 -5.71 1.04 -12.73
C ARG A 144 -6.83 1.95 -12.22
N ALA A 145 -6.84 3.20 -12.66
CA ALA A 145 -7.92 4.16 -12.44
C ALA A 145 -8.82 4.30 -13.67
N ARG A 146 -9.84 5.16 -13.56
CA ARG A 146 -10.74 5.51 -14.67
C ARG A 146 -9.96 6.06 -15.88
N LYS A 147 -10.55 5.97 -17.08
CA LYS A 147 -9.97 6.48 -18.35
C LYS A 147 -8.59 5.91 -18.71
N ARG A 148 -8.33 4.62 -18.40
CA ARG A 148 -7.07 3.90 -18.72
C ARG A 148 -5.79 4.53 -18.14
N ARG A 149 -5.89 5.31 -17.05
CA ARG A 149 -4.73 5.82 -16.29
C ARG A 149 -4.26 4.80 -15.27
N TYR A 150 -2.95 4.66 -15.10
CA TYR A 150 -2.36 3.84 -14.02
C TYR A 150 -1.92 4.74 -12.87
N LEU A 151 -2.24 4.35 -11.64
CA LEU A 151 -1.87 5.06 -10.42
C LEU A 151 -0.88 4.24 -9.62
N ILE A 152 0.10 4.88 -9.01
CA ILE A 152 1.02 4.27 -8.06
C ILE A 152 0.88 5.01 -6.74
N LYS A 153 0.27 4.34 -5.77
CA LYS A 153 0.00 4.87 -4.44
C LYS A 153 1.17 4.52 -3.52
N HIS A 154 1.76 5.54 -2.93
CA HIS A 154 2.70 5.41 -1.83
C HIS A 154 1.99 5.78 -0.54
N THR A 155 1.76 4.77 0.32
CA THR A 155 1.15 4.99 1.63
C THR A 155 2.26 5.12 2.66
N HIS A 156 2.27 6.25 3.36
CA HIS A 156 3.12 6.52 4.50
C HIS A 156 2.43 6.05 5.77
N TRP A 157 3.08 5.15 6.49
CA TRP A 157 2.51 4.50 7.65
C TRP A 157 3.15 4.96 8.94
N TYR A 158 2.32 5.21 9.94
CA TYR A 158 2.73 5.66 11.26
C TYR A 158 2.13 4.75 12.32
N ALA A 159 2.92 4.43 13.33
CA ALA A 159 2.41 3.86 14.55
C ALA A 159 1.68 4.96 15.30
N MET A 160 0.50 4.66 15.80
CA MET A 160 -0.36 5.64 16.45
C MET A 160 -1.02 5.04 17.68
N GLU A 161 -1.52 5.89 18.56
CA GLU A 161 -2.38 5.49 19.67
C GLU A 161 -3.73 6.21 19.57
N THR A 162 -4.72 5.64 20.24
CA THR A 162 -6.05 6.23 20.44
C THR A 162 -6.58 5.83 21.82
N ASN A 163 -7.53 6.60 22.35
CA ASN A 163 -8.33 6.25 23.52
C ASN A 163 -9.67 5.57 23.13
N ALA A 164 -9.97 5.42 21.83
CA ALA A 164 -11.21 4.84 21.35
C ALA A 164 -11.37 3.36 21.73
N LYS A 165 -12.55 3.02 22.28
CA LYS A 165 -12.93 1.64 22.64
C LYS A 165 -13.81 0.98 21.59
N GLN A 166 -14.57 1.79 20.85
CA GLN A 166 -15.49 1.38 19.80
C GLN A 166 -15.15 2.13 18.51
N PHE A 167 -15.60 1.58 17.39
CA PHE A 167 -15.40 2.16 16.07
C PHE A 167 -16.74 2.29 15.36
N ILE A 168 -16.87 3.34 14.56
CA ILE A 168 -17.98 3.55 13.65
C ILE A 168 -17.37 3.52 12.24
N PRO A 169 -17.30 2.34 11.60
CA PRO A 169 -16.61 2.20 10.32
C PRO A 169 -17.24 3.07 9.23
N GLN A 170 -16.38 3.70 8.41
CA GLN A 170 -16.86 4.59 7.35
C GLN A 170 -17.48 3.80 6.17
N ALA A 171 -18.81 3.73 6.13
CA ALA A 171 -19.55 3.02 5.08
C ALA A 171 -19.22 3.50 3.65
N LYS A 172 -18.92 4.80 3.48
CA LYS A 172 -18.54 5.39 2.17
C LYS A 172 -17.31 4.73 1.54
N GLU A 173 -16.36 4.26 2.35
CA GLU A 173 -15.17 3.54 1.89
C GLU A 173 -15.38 2.01 1.82
N GLN A 174 -16.62 1.55 2.01
CA GLN A 174 -17.03 0.14 2.04
C GLN A 174 -16.32 -0.63 3.15
N ILE A 175 -16.10 0.02 4.29
CA ILE A 175 -15.63 -0.61 5.51
C ILE A 175 -16.86 -1.15 6.25
N THR A 176 -16.89 -2.45 6.48
CA THR A 176 -18.04 -3.13 7.10
C THR A 176 -17.73 -3.64 8.50
N ASP A 177 -16.46 -3.67 8.89
CA ASP A 177 -16.02 -4.03 10.24
C ASP A 177 -14.72 -3.29 10.58
N ALA A 178 -14.54 -2.93 11.84
CA ALA A 178 -13.30 -2.44 12.41
C ALA A 178 -13.17 -2.97 13.83
N ARG A 179 -12.05 -3.61 14.14
CA ARG A 179 -11.87 -4.22 15.46
C ARG A 179 -10.43 -4.30 15.89
N TRP A 180 -10.25 -4.32 17.20
CA TRP A 180 -8.99 -4.66 17.83
C TRP A 180 -8.75 -6.16 17.70
N VAL A 181 -7.54 -6.50 17.27
CA VAL A 181 -6.99 -7.87 17.20
C VAL A 181 -5.59 -7.85 17.78
N SER A 182 -5.05 -8.99 18.21
CA SER A 182 -3.63 -9.01 18.59
C SER A 182 -2.75 -8.67 17.38
N LEU A 183 -1.60 -8.07 17.60
CA LEU A 183 -0.68 -7.72 16.53
C LEU A 183 -0.18 -8.96 15.77
N ASP A 184 -0.07 -10.10 16.44
CA ASP A 184 0.35 -11.36 15.83
C ASP A 184 -0.77 -11.94 14.95
N GLU A 185 -2.02 -11.99 15.43
CA GLU A 185 -3.17 -12.36 14.58
C GLU A 185 -3.30 -11.42 13.38
N ALA A 186 -3.06 -10.13 13.56
CA ALA A 186 -3.15 -9.17 12.46
C ALA A 186 -2.16 -9.45 11.33
N ILE A 187 -0.95 -9.92 11.66
CA ILE A 187 0.09 -10.31 10.69
C ILE A 187 -0.37 -11.51 9.85
N GLU A 188 -1.13 -12.41 10.46
CA GLU A 188 -1.68 -13.61 9.83
C GLU A 188 -2.93 -13.30 8.98
N MET A 189 -3.82 -12.44 9.49
CA MET A 189 -5.08 -12.07 8.84
C MET A 189 -4.92 -11.23 7.56
N VAL A 190 -3.84 -10.44 7.45
CA VAL A 190 -3.63 -9.61 6.25
C VAL A 190 -3.10 -10.43 5.08
N GLU A 191 -3.82 -10.40 3.96
CA GLU A 191 -3.44 -11.13 2.74
C GLU A 191 -2.25 -10.48 2.01
N PHE A 192 -2.12 -9.16 2.10
CA PHE A 192 -1.09 -8.45 1.37
C PHE A 192 0.25 -8.55 2.09
N ARG A 193 1.24 -9.19 1.46
CA ARG A 193 2.64 -9.24 1.95
C ARG A 193 3.21 -7.90 2.42
N ALA A 194 2.86 -6.78 1.76
CA ALA A 194 3.34 -5.48 2.19
C ALA A 194 2.75 -5.01 3.52
N LEU A 195 1.50 -5.37 3.84
CA LEU A 195 0.91 -5.12 5.14
C LEU A 195 1.50 -6.08 6.18
N ARG A 196 1.72 -7.34 5.82
CA ARG A 196 2.43 -8.29 6.69
C ARG A 196 3.81 -7.77 7.08
N THR A 197 4.65 -7.41 6.10
CA THR A 197 5.96 -6.79 6.36
C THR A 197 5.86 -5.51 7.18
N LEU A 198 4.86 -4.67 6.91
CA LEU A 198 4.64 -3.44 7.68
C LEU A 198 4.32 -3.72 9.15
N LEU A 199 3.43 -4.67 9.44
CA LEU A 199 3.04 -5.03 10.80
C LEU A 199 4.20 -5.72 11.54
N THR A 200 4.95 -6.60 10.87
CA THR A 200 6.18 -7.19 11.43
C THR A 200 7.23 -6.12 11.75
N GLU A 201 7.39 -5.12 10.88
CA GLU A 201 8.28 -3.99 11.13
C GLU A 201 7.79 -3.15 12.32
N ALA A 202 6.49 -2.87 12.42
CA ALA A 202 5.92 -2.18 13.58
C ALA A 202 6.18 -2.93 14.90
N ARG A 203 6.04 -4.27 14.88
CA ARG A 203 6.35 -5.16 16.02
C ARG A 203 7.83 -5.06 16.42
N SER A 204 8.73 -5.18 15.45
CA SER A 204 10.19 -5.07 15.67
C SER A 204 10.57 -3.72 16.28
N GLN A 205 10.06 -2.62 15.71
CA GLN A 205 10.30 -1.27 16.19
C GLN A 205 9.77 -1.05 17.62
N LEU A 206 8.60 -1.63 17.95
CA LEU A 206 8.04 -1.55 19.29
C LEU A 206 8.93 -2.26 20.32
N SER A 207 9.37 -3.49 20.03
CA SER A 207 10.28 -4.24 20.90
C SER A 207 11.59 -3.49 21.14
N GLY A 208 12.22 -2.97 20.07
CA GLY A 208 13.46 -2.19 20.18
C GLY A 208 13.30 -0.90 21.00
N LYS A 209 12.11 -0.29 20.99
CA LYS A 209 11.80 0.90 21.82
C LYS A 209 11.59 0.54 23.29
N ARG A 210 10.93 -0.58 23.60
CA ARG A 210 10.76 -1.07 24.98
C ARG A 210 12.11 -1.39 25.63
N SER A 211 12.99 -2.08 24.92
CA SER A 211 14.33 -2.42 25.43
C SER A 211 15.23 -1.21 25.70
N ARG A 212 14.94 -0.04 25.10
CA ARG A 212 15.65 1.22 25.36
C ARG A 212 15.09 1.98 26.57
N ARG A 213 13.79 1.85 26.85
CA ARG A 213 13.16 2.47 28.03
C ARG A 213 13.53 1.77 29.34
N HIS A 214 13.85 0.48 29.32
CA HIS A 214 14.30 -0.26 30.51
C HIS A 214 15.80 -0.12 30.83
N ARG A 215 16.58 0.59 30.01
CA ARG A 215 18.03 0.81 30.22
C ARG A 215 18.38 2.23 30.69
N LEU A 216 17.38 3.08 30.89
CA LEU A 216 17.49 4.44 31.44
C LEU A 216 16.81 4.43 32.80
#